data_AF-A0A524EUA0-F1
#
_entry.id   AF-A0A524EUA0-F1
#
_cell.length_a   1.000
_cell.length_b   1.000
_cell.length_c   1.000
_cell.angle_alpha   90.00
_cell.angle_beta   90.00
_cell.angle_gamma   90.00
#
_symmetry.space_group_name_H-M   'P 1'
#
loop_
_entity.id
_entity.type
_entity.pdbx_description
1 polymer ?
#
loop_
_entity_poly.entity_id
_entity_poly.type
_entity_poly.pdbx_seq_one_letter_code
_entity_poly.pdbx_strand_id
1 'polypeptide(L)' 'MTELSEGMEQYFAEIQQNVDKCYAIAEIARKKGIDPEKFVESPQAKDLAGRVEKLVG' A
#
# COMPACT_ATOMS: atom_id res chain seq x y z
N MET A 1 0.39 -4.17 24.97
CA MET A 1 0.88 -4.24 23.58
C MET A 1 2.30 -4.75 23.66
N THR A 2 2.59 -5.93 23.12
CA THR A 2 3.97 -6.41 22.99
C THR A 2 4.70 -5.50 22.02
N GLU A 3 5.79 -4.88 22.45
CA GLU A 3 6.65 -4.14 21.53
C GLU A 3 7.21 -5.08 20.48
N LEU A 4 7.25 -4.62 19.23
CA LEU A 4 7.88 -5.36 18.14
C LEU A 4 9.39 -5.38 18.42
N SER A 5 10.04 -6.50 18.13
CA SER A 5 11.50 -6.49 18.14
C SER A 5 11.99 -5.60 17.01
N GLU A 6 13.16 -4.98 17.19
CA GLU A 6 13.79 -4.13 16.17
C GLU A 6 13.90 -4.85 14.81
N GLY A 7 14.19 -6.15 14.81
CA GLY A 7 14.22 -6.96 13.58
C GLY A 7 12.86 -7.11 12.90
N MET A 8 11.75 -7.19 13.65
CA MET A 8 10.41 -7.21 13.06
C MET A 8 10.01 -5.85 12.48
N GLU A 9 10.41 -4.76 13.13
CA GLU A 9 10.17 -3.40 12.62
C GLU A 9 10.90 -3.19 11.29
N GLN A 10 12.17 -3.57 11.22
CA GLN A 10 12.97 -3.51 9.99
C GLN A 10 12.36 -4.36 8.87
N TYR A 11 11.91 -5.58 9.19
CA TYR A 11 11.24 -6.47 8.24
C TYR A 11 9.97 -5.85 7.63
N PHE A 12 9.08 -5.30 8.47
CA PHE A 12 7.87 -4.66 7.96
C PHE A 12 8.16 -3.36 7.21
N ALA A 13 9.19 -2.62 7.61
CA ALA A 13 9.63 -1.41 6.91
C ALA A 13 10.15 -1.75 5.49
N GLU A 14 10.92 -2.82 5.33
CA GLU A 14 11.40 -3.28 4.02
C GLU A 14 10.23 -3.68 3.11
N ILE A 15 9.26 -4.42 3.64
CA ILE A 15 8.04 -4.79 2.90
C ILE A 15 7.32 -3.53 2.43
N GLN A 16 7.08 -2.57 3.33
CA GLN A 16 6.38 -1.34 2.99
C GLN A 16 7.14 -0.55 1.90
N GLN A 17 8.46 -0.44 2.01
CA GLN A 17 9.28 0.23 1.01
C GLN A 17 9.15 -0.41 -0.38
N ASN A 18 9.10 -1.74 -0.45
CA ASN A 18 8.95 -2.45 -1.72
C ASN A 18 7.52 -2.34 -2.28
N VAL A 19 6.50 -2.36 -1.41
CA VAL A 19 5.12 -2.06 -1.81
C VAL A 19 5.03 -0.66 -2.41
N ASP A 20 5.63 0.35 -1.76
CA ASP A 20 5.58 1.74 -2.22
C ASP A 20 6.26 1.92 -3.59
N LYS A 21 7.39 1.23 -3.83
CA LYS A 21 8.06 1.20 -5.14
C LYS A 21 7.13 0.65 -6.23
N CYS A 22 6.44 -0.46 -5.96
CA CYS A 22 5.50 -1.07 -6.90
C CYS A 22 4.34 -0.12 -7.21
N TYR A 23 3.76 0.52 -6.19
CA TYR A 23 2.68 1.48 -6.36
C TYR A 23 3.11 2.72 -7.15
N ALA A 24 4.33 3.23 -6.94
CA ALA A 24 4.86 4.36 -7.70
C ALA A 24 4.95 4.06 -9.20
N ILE A 25 5.40 2.86 -9.57
CA ILE A 25 5.44 2.41 -10.97
C ILE A 25 4.03 2.28 -11.53
N ALA A 26 3.11 1.67 -10.78
CA ALA A 26 1.72 1.49 -11.19
C ALA A 26 1.01 2.84 -11.40
N GLU A 27 1.22 3.82 -10.52
CA GLU A 27 0.69 5.18 -10.64
C GLU A 27 1.19 5.87 -11.91
N ILE A 28 2.48 5.76 -12.22
CA ILE A 28 3.03 6.31 -13.47
C ILE A 28 2.37 5.65 -14.70
N ALA A 29 2.10 4.34 -14.64
CA ALA A 29 1.42 3.63 -15.71
C ALA A 29 -0.04 4.10 -15.86
N ARG A 30 -0.81 4.16 -14.77
CA ARG A 30 -2.23 4.58 -14.79
C ARG A 30 -2.40 6.01 -15.28
N LYS A 31 -1.48 6.92 -14.95
CA LYS A 31 -1.47 8.31 -15.45
C LYS A 31 -1.39 8.43 -16.98
N LYS A 32 -0.97 7.39 -17.69
CA LYS A 32 -1.00 7.37 -19.17
C LYS A 32 -2.43 7.36 -19.75
N GLY A 33 -3.45 7.05 -18.94
CA GLY A 33 -4.85 7.09 -19.34
C GLY A 33 -5.25 6.02 -20.35
N ILE A 34 -4.55 4.88 -20.33
CA ILE A 34 -4.84 3.72 -21.20
C ILE A 34 -5.87 2.80 -20.53
N ASP A 35 -5.86 2.76 -19.20
CA ASP A 35 -6.77 1.99 -18.35
C ASP A 35 -8.03 2.81 -17.98
N PRO A 36 -9.11 2.17 -17.47
CA PRO A 36 -10.35 2.85 -17.10
C PRO A 36 -10.15 4.02 -16.13
N GLU A 37 -9.22 3.86 -15.19
CA GLU A 37 -8.90 4.87 -14.18
C GLU A 37 -7.44 5.33 -14.27
N LYS A 38 -7.23 6.62 -14.01
CA LYS A 38 -5.91 7.28 -14.07
C LYS A 38 -5.08 7.17 -12.79
N PHE A 39 -5.58 6.41 -11.81
CA PHE A 39 -4.94 6.13 -10.52
C PHE A 39 -4.99 4.63 -10.23
N VAL A 40 -4.19 4.17 -9.27
CA VAL A 40 -4.21 2.77 -8.84
C VAL A 40 -5.46 2.50 -8.01
N GLU A 41 -6.34 1.64 -8.51
CA GLU A 41 -7.64 1.35 -7.89
C GLU A 41 -7.56 0.45 -6.66
N SER A 42 -6.49 -0.33 -6.49
CA SER A 42 -6.32 -1.20 -5.32
C SER A 42 -5.72 -0.39 -4.16
N PRO A 43 -6.41 -0.21 -3.03
CA PRO A 43 -5.91 0.63 -1.95
C PRO A 43 -5.11 -0.19 -0.92
N GLN A 44 -3.99 0.33 -0.44
CA GLN A 44 -3.20 -0.31 0.63
C GLN A 44 -3.91 -0.19 1.99
N ALA A 45 -3.89 -1.22 2.84
CA ALA A 45 -4.40 -1.13 4.21
C ALA A 45 -3.44 -1.82 5.19
N LYS A 46 -3.12 -1.16 6.30
CA LYS A 46 -2.15 -1.66 7.30
C LYS A 46 -2.79 -2.59 8.32
N ASP A 47 -4.05 -2.38 8.64
CA ASP A 47 -4.79 -3.14 9.65
C ASP A 47 -6.24 -3.38 9.20
N LEU A 48 -7.03 -3.98 10.09
CA LEU A 48 -8.44 -4.25 9.83
C LEU A 48 -9.26 -2.96 9.71
N ALA A 49 -8.98 -1.95 10.53
CA ALA A 49 -9.71 -0.69 10.51
C ALA A 49 -9.55 0.03 9.15
N GLY A 50 -8.31 0.13 8.66
CA GLY A 50 -8.02 0.71 7.35
C GLY A 50 -8.62 -0.08 6.19
N ARG A 51 -8.81 -1.40 6.33
CA ARG A 51 -9.55 -2.19 5.32
C ARG A 51 -11.03 -1.84 5.28
N VAL A 52 -11.65 -1.67 6.44
CA VAL A 52 -13.07 -1.28 6.53
C VAL A 52 -13.26 0.10 5.92
N GLU A 53 -12.48 1.10 6.33
CA GLU A 53 -12.56 2.46 5.79
C GLU A 53 -12.40 2.49 4.27
N LYS A 54 -11.41 1.77 3.73
CA LYS A 54 -11.09 1.81 2.29
C LYS A 54 -12.04 1.00 1.41
N LEU A 55 -12.83 0.10 1.98
CA LEU A 55 -13.73 -0.76 1.22
C LEU A 55 -15.21 -0.39 1.39
N VAL A 56 -15.61 0.07 2.57
CA VAL A 56 -17.02 0.31 2.92
C VAL A 56 -17.25 1.63 3.68
N GLY A 57 -16.19 2.41 3.92
CA GLY A 57 -16.23 3.69 4.63
C GLY A 57 -16.60 4.88 3.75
#